data_AF-A0A6P2G9K8-F1
#
_entry.id   AF-A0A6P2G9K8-F1
#
_cell.length_a   1.000
_cell.length_b   1.000
_cell.length_c   1.000
_cell.angle_alpha   90.00
_cell.angle_beta   90.00
_cell.angle_gamma   90.00
#
_symmetry.space_group_name_H-M   'P 1'
#
loop_
_entity.id
_entity.type
_entity.pdbx_description
1 polymer ?
#
loop_
_entity_poly.entity_id
_entity_poly.type
_entity_poly.pdbx_seq_one_letter_code
_entity_poly.pdbx_strand_id
1 'polypeptide(L)'
;MPIHNAECAAVFAEIADMLEIQGANPFRVRAYRNAARTIADYGRDVPTLIANGGDLGRIPSIGPDLASKLREIAATGTCELQQTLRHALPGAIVELLDVPGLGAKRVKALHDALHVDSLEQLRAEAKSGHVRALPGFGAKTEAHLLDAIDDRLQREPQRFLLPDAAQSLMPLLERLRAVPGVGEAVPAGSFRRGRETVGDLDILVTSRDPAAVADAFAGYGDVARVLANGKTRSSVVLRNGLQVDLRVVDADAFGAALVYFTGSKAHNIALRRLAQAGGLKINEYGVFRGDERIAGATEASVYEAIGLHWVPPELREDRGEIDVSRAGTLPALVERKHVHGDLHAHTDASAGRDALRTMAEAARSRGLGYLAVTDRAPATAGGRAGCDWLVRQIDEIDRINASFDDFVLLKGVEAGIREDGSLDVPDDVLGRLDLVVGAVHDHFDLPGDAQTERMLRAMDHPHFTILAHPLGRLLGERDACELDVPRVIAGAAARRCFVELDGDPRRLDLPDIWCREAAKAGVAVAIGSDARCADDLDRLAYGIGQARRGWLTRQDVLNTRTLAQLRPLLARTMGDSSATGASRHSRSKGT
;
A
#
# COMPACT_ATOMS: atom_id res chain seq x y z
N MET A 1 18.27 -19.44 -5.07
CA MET A 1 16.83 -19.38 -4.69
C MET A 1 16.25 -20.74 -5.01
N PRO A 2 15.44 -21.40 -4.15
CA PRO A 2 14.80 -22.64 -4.53
C PRO A 2 13.69 -22.28 -5.51
N ILE A 3 13.87 -22.76 -6.72
CA ILE A 3 12.85 -22.73 -7.75
C ILE A 3 11.80 -23.82 -7.42
N HIS A 4 10.57 -23.66 -7.88
CA HIS A 4 9.44 -24.58 -7.72
C HIS A 4 9.05 -25.17 -9.08
N ASN A 5 8.19 -26.19 -9.08
CA ASN A 5 7.66 -26.79 -10.31
C ASN A 5 7.08 -25.75 -11.27
N ALA A 6 6.29 -24.81 -10.77
CA ALA A 6 5.68 -23.77 -11.59
C ALA A 6 6.74 -22.90 -12.30
N GLU A 7 7.82 -22.57 -11.60
CA GLU A 7 8.92 -21.76 -12.12
C GLU A 7 9.78 -22.58 -13.10
N CYS A 8 10.02 -23.87 -12.82
CA CYS A 8 10.69 -24.78 -13.75
C CYS A 8 9.88 -24.99 -15.04
N ALA A 9 8.56 -25.16 -14.89
CA ALA A 9 7.63 -25.29 -16.00
C ALA A 9 7.58 -24.01 -16.85
N ALA A 10 7.59 -22.84 -16.20
CA ALA A 10 7.67 -21.55 -16.90
C ALA A 10 8.95 -21.43 -17.73
N VAL A 11 10.11 -21.81 -17.18
CA VAL A 11 11.38 -21.81 -17.94
C VAL A 11 11.32 -22.73 -19.16
N PHE A 12 10.77 -23.94 -19.02
CA PHE A 12 10.63 -24.85 -20.18
C PHE A 12 9.58 -24.41 -21.19
N ALA A 13 8.49 -23.77 -20.74
CA ALA A 13 7.51 -23.18 -21.65
C ALA A 13 8.15 -22.07 -22.49
N GLU A 14 8.89 -21.18 -21.84
CA GLU A 14 9.60 -20.07 -22.48
C GLU A 14 10.65 -20.57 -23.49
N ILE A 15 11.44 -21.58 -23.14
CA ILE A 15 12.39 -22.22 -24.08
C ILE A 15 11.65 -22.79 -25.30
N ALA A 16 10.51 -23.45 -25.09
CA ALA A 16 9.74 -24.01 -26.19
C ALA A 16 9.25 -22.92 -27.15
N ASP A 17 8.80 -21.79 -26.61
CA ASP A 17 8.31 -20.66 -27.39
C ASP A 17 9.44 -19.99 -28.19
N MET A 18 10.61 -19.76 -27.57
CA MET A 18 11.79 -19.22 -28.26
C MET A 18 12.34 -20.16 -29.34
N LEU A 19 12.37 -21.47 -29.09
CA LEU A 19 12.79 -22.47 -30.09
C LEU A 19 11.82 -22.52 -31.27
N GLU A 20 10.51 -22.36 -31.03
CA GLU A 20 9.51 -22.32 -32.09
C GLU A 20 9.68 -21.06 -32.96
N ILE A 21 10.00 -19.91 -32.36
CA ILE A 21 10.32 -18.67 -33.08
C ILE A 21 11.56 -18.84 -33.96
N GLN A 22 12.64 -19.42 -33.44
CA GLN A 22 13.85 -19.68 -34.23
C GLN A 22 13.67 -20.73 -35.34
N GLY A 23 12.49 -21.37 -35.43
CA GLY A 23 12.25 -22.44 -36.41
C GLY A 23 13.06 -23.71 -36.10
N ALA A 24 13.37 -23.95 -34.83
CA ALA A 24 14.07 -25.14 -34.41
C ALA A 24 13.24 -26.41 -34.69
N ASN A 25 13.89 -27.57 -34.59
CA ASN A 25 13.28 -28.86 -34.89
C ASN A 25 11.93 -29.06 -34.14
N PRO A 26 10.81 -29.36 -34.85
CA PRO A 26 9.48 -29.50 -34.23
C PRO A 26 9.36 -30.61 -33.18
N PHE A 27 10.22 -31.63 -33.22
CA PHE A 27 10.27 -32.66 -32.18
C PHE A 27 10.87 -32.09 -30.89
N ARG A 28 11.89 -31.23 -31.01
CA ARG A 28 12.52 -30.56 -29.87
C ARG A 28 11.57 -29.58 -29.20
N VAL A 29 10.86 -28.74 -29.97
CA VAL A 29 9.83 -27.82 -29.44
C VAL A 29 8.75 -28.60 -28.64
N ARG A 30 8.25 -29.69 -29.22
CA ARG A 30 7.24 -30.54 -28.56
C ARG A 30 7.78 -31.17 -27.27
N ALA A 31 9.05 -31.56 -27.22
CA ALA A 31 9.66 -32.11 -26.02
C ALA A 31 9.65 -31.10 -24.86
N TYR A 32 10.05 -29.84 -25.09
CA TYR A 32 10.02 -28.80 -24.05
C TYR A 32 8.59 -28.43 -23.62
N ARG A 33 7.62 -28.37 -24.54
CA ARG A 33 6.20 -28.13 -24.17
C ARG A 33 5.62 -29.25 -23.33
N ASN A 34 5.92 -30.50 -23.67
CA ASN A 34 5.47 -31.65 -22.88
C ASN A 34 6.13 -31.65 -21.51
N ALA A 35 7.44 -31.33 -21.44
CA ALA A 35 8.16 -31.20 -20.18
C ALA A 35 7.54 -30.11 -19.27
N ALA A 36 7.25 -28.93 -19.82
CA ALA A 36 6.63 -27.83 -19.08
C ALA A 36 5.29 -28.24 -18.46
N ARG A 37 4.40 -28.86 -19.25
CA ARG A 37 3.10 -29.35 -18.78
C ARG A 37 3.26 -30.44 -17.73
N THR A 38 4.10 -31.43 -17.98
CA THR A 38 4.31 -32.53 -17.04
C THR A 38 4.85 -32.04 -15.71
N ILE A 39 5.75 -31.06 -15.71
CA ILE A 39 6.31 -30.50 -14.47
C ILE A 39 5.28 -29.63 -13.73
N ALA A 40 4.50 -28.82 -14.45
CA ALA A 40 3.44 -28.00 -13.85
C ALA A 40 2.39 -28.86 -13.14
N ASP A 41 2.01 -29.99 -13.75
CA ASP A 41 1.02 -30.92 -13.21
C ASP A 41 1.63 -31.97 -12.27
N TYR A 42 2.95 -31.94 -12.03
CA TYR A 42 3.62 -32.95 -11.22
C TYR A 42 3.31 -32.71 -9.74
N GLY A 43 2.61 -33.66 -9.12
CA GLY A 43 2.17 -33.56 -7.72
C GLY A 43 3.29 -33.63 -6.66
N ARG A 44 4.56 -33.77 -7.06
CA ARG A 44 5.73 -33.74 -6.16
C ARG A 44 6.65 -32.60 -6.54
N ASP A 45 7.34 -32.01 -5.59
CA ASP A 45 8.31 -30.94 -5.87
C ASP A 45 9.56 -31.51 -6.57
N VAL A 46 9.66 -31.23 -7.87
CA VAL A 46 10.75 -31.65 -8.75
C VAL A 46 12.12 -31.13 -8.27
N PRO A 47 12.26 -29.86 -7.83
CA PRO A 47 13.53 -29.36 -7.30
C PRO A 47 13.99 -30.09 -6.04
N THR A 48 13.07 -30.46 -5.14
CA THR A 48 13.37 -31.32 -3.98
C THR A 48 13.76 -32.74 -4.40
N LEU A 49 13.07 -33.30 -5.41
CA LEU A 49 13.41 -34.62 -5.95
C LEU A 49 14.84 -34.63 -6.54
N ILE A 50 15.28 -33.53 -7.15
CA ILE A 50 16.64 -33.35 -7.67
C ILE A 50 17.66 -33.25 -6.54
N ALA A 51 17.39 -32.42 -5.53
CA ALA A 51 18.27 -32.23 -4.39
C ALA A 51 18.54 -33.54 -3.63
N ASN A 52 17.56 -34.44 -3.59
CA ASN A 52 17.65 -35.74 -2.94
C ASN A 52 18.23 -36.86 -3.83
N GLY A 53 18.79 -36.54 -5.00
CA GLY A 53 19.37 -37.51 -5.92
C GLY A 53 18.34 -38.41 -6.62
N GLY A 54 17.08 -37.97 -6.68
CA GLY A 54 15.99 -38.72 -7.30
C GLY A 54 16.15 -38.89 -8.82
N ASP A 55 15.65 -40.02 -9.32
CA ASP A 55 15.70 -40.35 -10.75
C ASP A 55 14.66 -39.56 -11.55
N LEU A 56 15.12 -38.50 -12.23
CA LEU A 56 14.31 -37.69 -13.14
C LEU A 56 13.81 -38.44 -14.37
N GLY A 57 14.43 -39.55 -14.74
CA GLY A 57 14.02 -40.36 -15.89
C GLY A 57 12.67 -41.07 -15.69
N ARG A 58 12.17 -41.11 -14.45
CA ARG A 58 10.83 -41.63 -14.13
C ARG A 58 9.72 -40.61 -14.32
N ILE A 59 10.04 -39.33 -14.53
CA ILE A 59 9.05 -38.31 -14.84
C ILE A 59 8.65 -38.47 -16.32
N PRO A 60 7.36 -38.67 -16.63
CA PRO A 60 6.91 -38.80 -18.02
C PRO A 60 7.41 -37.63 -18.87
N SER A 61 7.79 -37.89 -20.11
CA SER A 61 8.29 -36.87 -21.05
C SER A 61 9.63 -36.20 -20.69
N ILE A 62 10.32 -36.59 -19.62
CA ILE A 62 11.63 -36.05 -19.23
C ILE A 62 12.73 -37.06 -19.57
N GLY A 63 13.40 -36.85 -20.73
CA GLY A 63 14.59 -37.60 -21.12
C GLY A 63 15.89 -37.06 -20.51
N PRO A 64 17.06 -37.70 -20.77
CA PRO A 64 18.34 -37.33 -20.17
C PRO A 64 18.75 -35.86 -20.38
N ASP A 65 18.50 -35.29 -21.58
CA ASP A 65 18.81 -33.89 -21.90
C ASP A 65 17.94 -32.91 -21.07
N LEU A 66 16.62 -33.15 -21.04
CA LEU A 66 15.68 -32.36 -20.26
C LEU A 66 15.94 -32.49 -18.77
N ALA A 67 16.29 -33.69 -18.30
CA ALA A 67 16.69 -33.93 -16.91
C ALA A 67 17.93 -33.10 -16.54
N SER A 68 18.95 -33.05 -17.41
CA SER A 68 20.13 -32.22 -17.18
C SER A 68 19.78 -30.74 -17.03
N LYS A 69 18.95 -30.21 -17.94
CA LYS A 69 18.51 -28.80 -17.90
C LYS A 69 17.62 -28.52 -16.71
N LEU A 70 16.78 -29.47 -16.32
CA LEU A 70 15.93 -29.34 -15.15
C LEU A 70 16.75 -29.25 -13.85
N ARG A 71 17.89 -29.95 -13.77
CA ARG A 71 18.85 -29.78 -12.66
C ARG A 71 19.50 -28.42 -12.64
N GLU A 72 19.85 -27.90 -13.81
CA GLU A 72 20.42 -26.55 -13.95
C GLU A 72 19.43 -25.46 -13.53
N ILE A 73 18.17 -25.60 -13.96
CA ILE A 73 17.04 -24.75 -13.57
C ILE A 73 16.82 -24.85 -12.07
N ALA A 74 16.81 -26.07 -11.51
CA ALA A 74 16.69 -26.32 -10.08
C ALA A 74 17.77 -25.59 -9.26
N ALA A 75 19.00 -25.54 -9.76
CA ALA A 75 20.14 -24.94 -9.08
C ALA A 75 20.20 -23.41 -9.21
N THR A 76 19.95 -22.88 -10.42
CA THR A 76 20.27 -21.48 -10.77
C THR A 76 19.03 -20.61 -10.98
N GLY A 77 17.84 -21.21 -11.08
CA GLY A 77 16.62 -20.53 -11.48
C GLY A 77 16.45 -20.35 -13.00
N THR A 78 17.46 -20.72 -13.79
CA THR A 78 17.48 -20.60 -15.26
C THR A 78 18.28 -21.76 -15.88
N CYS A 79 18.45 -21.80 -17.20
CA CYS A 79 19.49 -22.63 -17.79
C CYS A 79 20.21 -21.90 -18.93
N GLU A 80 21.40 -22.37 -19.27
CA GLU A 80 22.26 -21.82 -20.32
C GLU A 80 21.51 -21.72 -21.66
N LEU A 81 20.68 -22.73 -21.99
CA LEU A 81 19.87 -22.69 -23.19
C LEU A 81 18.84 -21.54 -23.17
N GLN A 82 18.17 -21.31 -22.04
CA GLN A 82 17.22 -20.21 -21.88
C GLN A 82 17.94 -18.86 -22.04
N GLN A 83 19.08 -18.69 -21.39
CA GLN A 83 19.86 -17.45 -21.48
C GLN A 83 20.38 -17.21 -22.90
N THR A 84 20.90 -18.23 -23.56
CA THR A 84 21.36 -18.16 -24.95
C THR A 84 20.23 -17.75 -25.89
N LEU A 85 19.04 -18.34 -25.73
CA LEU A 85 17.88 -18.01 -26.55
C LEU A 85 17.37 -16.58 -26.29
N ARG A 86 17.39 -16.12 -25.03
CA ARG A 86 17.06 -14.73 -24.67
C ARG A 86 18.04 -13.71 -25.26
N HIS A 87 19.33 -14.03 -25.32
CA HIS A 87 20.33 -13.16 -25.95
C HIS A 87 20.25 -13.19 -27.49
N ALA A 88 19.78 -14.29 -28.07
CA ALA A 88 19.65 -14.45 -29.52
C ALA A 88 18.37 -13.82 -30.10
N LEU A 89 17.38 -13.48 -29.26
CA LEU A 89 16.13 -12.84 -29.67
C LEU A 89 16.10 -11.39 -29.16
N PRO A 90 15.72 -10.40 -29.99
CA PRO A 90 15.44 -9.04 -29.52
C PRO A 90 14.46 -9.04 -28.33
N GLY A 91 14.70 -8.19 -27.32
CA GLY A 91 13.88 -8.12 -26.11
C GLY A 91 12.39 -7.90 -26.39
N ALA A 92 12.07 -7.22 -27.47
CA ALA A 92 10.71 -7.01 -27.94
C ALA A 92 9.97 -8.28 -28.34
N ILE A 93 10.65 -9.27 -28.93
CA ILE A 93 10.04 -10.56 -29.27
C ILE A 93 9.59 -11.30 -28.01
N VAL A 94 10.34 -11.15 -26.92
CA VAL A 94 10.00 -11.74 -25.61
C VAL A 94 8.77 -11.05 -25.03
N GLU A 95 8.68 -9.71 -25.11
CA GLU A 95 7.49 -8.97 -24.66
C GLU A 95 6.22 -9.31 -25.45
N LEU A 96 6.37 -9.65 -26.74
CA LEU A 96 5.26 -10.09 -27.59
C LEU A 96 4.72 -11.48 -27.23
N LEU A 97 5.55 -12.37 -26.70
CA LEU A 97 5.13 -13.68 -26.21
C LEU A 97 4.20 -13.59 -24.98
N ASP A 98 4.30 -12.50 -24.22
CA ASP A 98 3.45 -12.26 -23.05
C ASP A 98 2.05 -11.74 -23.42
N VAL A 99 1.80 -11.41 -24.70
CA VAL A 99 0.50 -10.89 -25.15
C VAL A 99 -0.51 -12.04 -25.30
N PRO A 100 -1.63 -12.03 -24.56
CA PRO A 100 -2.63 -13.10 -24.65
C PRO A 100 -3.13 -13.30 -26.09
N GLY A 101 -3.09 -14.56 -26.56
CA GLY A 101 -3.50 -14.92 -27.93
C GLY A 101 -2.38 -14.84 -28.98
N LEU A 102 -1.19 -14.36 -28.63
CA LEU A 102 0.04 -14.44 -29.43
C LEU A 102 0.91 -15.62 -28.98
N GLY A 103 0.68 -16.80 -29.57
CA GLY A 103 1.63 -17.90 -29.44
C GLY A 103 2.88 -17.68 -30.29
N ALA A 104 3.97 -18.38 -29.97
CA ALA A 104 5.27 -18.27 -30.65
C ALA A 104 5.22 -18.29 -32.19
N LYS A 105 4.35 -19.10 -32.82
CA LYS A 105 4.16 -19.10 -34.29
C LYS A 105 3.67 -17.77 -34.84
N ARG A 106 2.77 -17.11 -34.11
CA ARG A 106 2.19 -15.81 -34.49
C ARG A 106 3.22 -14.70 -34.26
N VAL A 107 3.91 -14.72 -33.13
CA VAL A 107 5.02 -13.78 -32.86
C VAL A 107 6.08 -13.86 -33.95
N LYS A 108 6.48 -15.08 -34.35
CA LYS A 108 7.40 -15.28 -35.46
C LYS A 108 6.90 -14.68 -36.77
N ALA A 109 5.65 -14.99 -37.15
CA ALA A 109 5.06 -14.48 -38.38
C ALA A 109 4.97 -12.94 -38.42
N LEU A 110 4.72 -12.29 -37.27
CA LEU A 110 4.73 -10.84 -37.14
C LEU A 110 6.14 -10.26 -37.28
N HIS A 111 7.11 -10.85 -36.60
CA HIS A 111 8.51 -10.40 -36.66
C HIS A 111 9.10 -10.57 -38.06
N ASP A 112 8.93 -11.73 -38.69
CA ASP A 112 9.48 -12.05 -40.01
C ASP A 112 8.87 -11.19 -41.12
N ALA A 113 7.59 -10.81 -40.99
CA ALA A 113 6.88 -10.08 -42.04
C ALA A 113 6.85 -8.56 -41.85
N LEU A 114 6.84 -8.07 -40.59
CA LEU A 114 6.66 -6.65 -40.26
C LEU A 114 7.86 -6.02 -39.57
N HIS A 115 8.88 -6.81 -39.20
CA HIS A 115 10.09 -6.33 -38.51
C HIS A 115 9.77 -5.47 -37.27
N VAL A 116 8.77 -5.89 -36.50
CA VAL A 116 8.32 -5.19 -35.30
C VAL A 116 9.22 -5.53 -34.11
N ASP A 117 9.86 -4.50 -33.56
CA ASP A 117 10.82 -4.57 -32.45
C ASP A 117 10.33 -3.82 -31.20
N SER A 118 9.02 -3.60 -31.06
CA SER A 118 8.37 -3.11 -29.83
C SER A 118 6.86 -3.30 -29.86
N LEU A 119 6.21 -3.23 -28.69
CA LEU A 119 4.75 -3.25 -28.57
C LEU A 119 4.11 -2.05 -29.30
N GLU A 120 4.74 -0.89 -29.23
CA GLU A 120 4.31 0.35 -29.88
C GLU A 120 4.34 0.24 -31.40
N GLN A 121 5.39 -0.37 -31.96
CA GLN A 121 5.48 -0.62 -33.40
C GLN A 121 4.43 -1.64 -33.84
N LEU A 122 4.25 -2.75 -33.10
CA LEU A 122 3.22 -3.72 -33.42
C LEU A 122 1.80 -3.11 -33.36
N ARG A 123 1.56 -2.22 -32.40
CA ARG A 123 0.32 -1.43 -32.31
C ARG A 123 0.10 -0.60 -33.58
N ALA A 124 1.13 0.09 -34.07
CA ALA A 124 1.05 0.91 -35.26
C ALA A 124 0.76 0.06 -36.51
N GLU A 125 1.47 -1.05 -36.69
CA GLU A 125 1.26 -1.98 -37.81
C GLU A 125 -0.13 -2.62 -37.80
N ALA A 126 -0.65 -2.94 -36.61
CA ALA A 126 -2.01 -3.47 -36.46
C ALA A 126 -3.08 -2.39 -36.75
N LYS A 127 -2.87 -1.13 -36.34
CA LYS A 127 -3.78 -0.01 -36.66
C LYS A 127 -3.81 0.33 -38.15
N SER A 128 -2.67 0.21 -38.82
CA SER A 128 -2.54 0.41 -40.27
C SER A 128 -3.14 -0.73 -41.10
N GLY A 129 -3.60 -1.81 -40.47
CA GLY A 129 -4.19 -2.95 -41.15
C GLY A 129 -3.17 -3.85 -41.87
N HIS A 130 -1.89 -3.74 -41.54
CA HIS A 130 -0.85 -4.61 -42.11
C HIS A 130 -0.87 -5.99 -41.46
N VAL A 131 -1.24 -6.07 -40.17
CA VAL A 131 -1.35 -7.35 -39.47
C VAL A 131 -2.43 -8.25 -40.07
N ARG A 132 -3.61 -7.72 -40.42
CA ARG A 132 -4.69 -8.51 -41.03
C ARG A 132 -4.36 -9.07 -42.43
N ALA A 133 -3.33 -8.54 -43.07
CA ALA A 133 -2.88 -9.01 -44.38
C ALA A 133 -2.00 -10.28 -44.28
N LEU A 134 -1.55 -10.63 -43.06
CA LEU A 134 -0.69 -11.79 -42.84
C LEU A 134 -1.49 -13.11 -42.76
N PRO A 135 -0.94 -14.21 -43.33
CA PRO A 135 -1.54 -15.53 -43.18
C PRO A 135 -1.75 -15.92 -41.71
N GLY A 136 -3.00 -16.17 -41.32
CA GLY A 136 -3.36 -16.56 -39.94
C GLY A 136 -3.78 -15.41 -39.03
N PHE A 137 -3.75 -14.17 -39.52
CA PHE A 137 -4.20 -12.96 -38.83
C PHE A 137 -5.40 -12.38 -39.59
N GLY A 138 -6.62 -12.83 -39.28
CA GLY A 138 -7.82 -12.19 -39.82
C GLY A 138 -8.19 -10.93 -39.04
N ALA A 139 -9.19 -10.17 -39.53
CA ALA A 139 -9.67 -8.94 -38.87
C ALA A 139 -10.04 -9.14 -37.39
N LYS A 140 -10.58 -10.30 -37.01
CA LYS A 140 -10.90 -10.64 -35.61
C LYS A 140 -9.65 -10.86 -34.75
N THR A 141 -8.60 -11.46 -35.31
CA THR A 141 -7.33 -11.67 -34.61
C THR A 141 -6.59 -10.34 -34.45
N GLU A 142 -6.62 -9.48 -35.47
CA GLU A 142 -6.04 -8.13 -35.39
C GLU A 142 -6.75 -7.27 -34.35
N ALA A 143 -8.10 -7.29 -34.29
CA ALA A 143 -8.86 -6.58 -33.27
C ALA A 143 -8.49 -7.07 -31.86
N HIS A 144 -8.46 -8.39 -31.63
CA HIS A 144 -8.05 -8.96 -30.35
C HIS A 144 -6.59 -8.63 -30.00
N LEU A 145 -5.72 -8.57 -31.00
CA LEU A 145 -4.31 -8.19 -30.82
C LEU A 145 -4.18 -6.71 -30.44
N LEU A 146 -4.90 -5.83 -31.11
CA LEU A 146 -4.97 -4.41 -30.78
C LEU A 146 -5.49 -4.20 -29.36
N ASP A 147 -6.59 -4.86 -28.99
CA ASP A 147 -7.13 -4.81 -27.62
C ASP A 147 -6.08 -5.28 -26.60
N ALA A 148 -5.38 -6.38 -26.87
CA ALA A 148 -4.38 -6.93 -25.94
C ALA A 148 -3.11 -6.05 -25.82
N ILE A 149 -2.70 -5.40 -26.91
CA ILE A 149 -1.57 -4.46 -26.92
C ILE A 149 -1.97 -3.14 -26.27
N ASP A 150 -3.16 -2.61 -26.59
CA ASP A 150 -3.71 -1.41 -25.96
C ASP A 150 -3.88 -1.62 -24.46
N ASP A 151 -4.43 -2.76 -24.02
CA ASP A 151 -4.53 -3.14 -22.61
C ASP A 151 -3.16 -3.18 -21.91
N ARG A 152 -2.07 -3.51 -22.62
CA ARG A 152 -0.73 -3.64 -22.03
C ARG A 152 0.05 -2.32 -22.05
N LEU A 153 -0.08 -1.53 -23.12
CA LEU A 153 0.52 -0.20 -23.26
C LEU A 153 -0.22 0.86 -22.45
N GLN A 154 -1.53 0.71 -22.24
CA GLN A 154 -2.34 1.57 -21.36
C GLN A 154 -2.32 1.11 -19.90
N ARG A 155 -1.79 -0.08 -19.61
CA ARG A 155 -1.55 -0.53 -18.24
C ARG A 155 -0.33 0.19 -17.68
N GLU A 156 -0.54 1.43 -17.23
CA GLU A 156 -0.21 1.60 -15.82
C GLU A 156 -1.13 0.64 -15.06
N PRO A 157 -0.61 -0.29 -14.24
CA PRO A 157 -1.48 -1.16 -13.46
C PRO A 157 -2.40 -0.24 -12.65
N GLN A 158 -3.68 -0.17 -13.04
CA GLN A 158 -4.64 0.73 -12.44
C GLN A 158 -4.62 0.46 -10.94
N ARG A 159 -4.17 1.45 -10.17
CA ARG A 159 -4.14 1.35 -8.72
C ARG A 159 -5.42 1.99 -8.19
N PHE A 160 -6.00 1.33 -7.21
CA PHE A 160 -7.18 1.81 -6.50
C PHE A 160 -6.75 2.34 -5.14
N LEU A 161 -7.39 3.41 -4.67
CA LEU A 161 -7.25 3.80 -3.28
C LEU A 161 -7.74 2.66 -2.39
N LEU A 162 -7.11 2.50 -1.23
CA LEU A 162 -7.52 1.50 -0.25
C LEU A 162 -9.04 1.52 0.08
N PRO A 163 -9.71 2.67 0.32
CA PRO A 163 -11.17 2.71 0.54
C PRO A 163 -11.99 2.20 -0.66
N ASP A 164 -11.61 2.56 -1.88
CA ASP A 164 -12.37 2.17 -3.09
C ASP A 164 -12.29 0.66 -3.32
N ALA A 165 -11.11 0.10 -3.08
CA ALA A 165 -10.91 -1.34 -3.08
C ALA A 165 -11.69 -2.02 -1.94
N ALA A 166 -11.73 -1.42 -0.75
CA ALA A 166 -12.50 -1.94 0.40
C ALA A 166 -14.01 -1.98 0.09
N GLN A 167 -14.56 -0.95 -0.56
CA GLN A 167 -15.96 -0.90 -0.96
C GLN A 167 -16.34 -2.07 -1.88
N SER A 168 -15.42 -2.50 -2.74
CA SER A 168 -15.60 -3.66 -3.62
C SER A 168 -15.38 -4.99 -2.90
N LEU A 169 -14.39 -5.03 -2.00
CA LEU A 169 -13.93 -6.24 -1.33
C LEU A 169 -14.87 -6.69 -0.20
N MET A 170 -15.37 -5.77 0.63
CA MET A 170 -16.13 -6.13 1.83
C MET A 170 -17.42 -6.91 1.51
N PRO A 171 -18.29 -6.46 0.57
CA PRO A 171 -19.50 -7.22 0.21
C PRO A 171 -19.19 -8.59 -0.40
N LEU A 172 -18.11 -8.67 -1.19
CA LEU A 172 -17.65 -9.94 -1.76
C LEU A 172 -17.17 -10.90 -0.66
N LEU A 173 -16.40 -10.42 0.31
CA LEU A 173 -15.97 -11.22 1.47
C LEU A 173 -17.17 -11.71 2.29
N GLU A 174 -18.17 -10.87 2.54
CA GLU A 174 -19.40 -11.26 3.25
C GLU A 174 -20.14 -12.39 2.51
N ARG A 175 -20.26 -12.27 1.18
CA ARG A 175 -20.86 -13.33 0.36
C ARG A 175 -20.08 -14.62 0.45
N LEU A 176 -18.75 -14.58 0.36
CA LEU A 176 -17.92 -15.78 0.46
C LEU A 176 -18.03 -16.43 1.85
N ARG A 177 -18.07 -15.64 2.92
CA ARG A 177 -18.28 -16.14 4.30
C ARG A 177 -19.64 -16.80 4.50
N ALA A 178 -20.65 -16.41 3.71
CA ALA A 178 -21.98 -17.00 3.77
C ALA A 178 -22.10 -18.36 3.04
N VAL A 179 -21.08 -18.78 2.28
CA VAL A 179 -21.11 -20.07 1.57
C VAL A 179 -20.99 -21.22 2.57
N PRO A 180 -21.91 -22.21 2.55
CA PRO A 180 -21.84 -23.37 3.45
C PRO A 180 -20.52 -24.13 3.31
N GLY A 181 -19.87 -24.44 4.44
CA GLY A 181 -18.60 -25.17 4.46
C GLY A 181 -17.35 -24.29 4.42
N VAL A 182 -17.49 -22.96 4.27
CA VAL A 182 -16.40 -22.00 4.48
C VAL A 182 -16.07 -21.90 5.97
N GLY A 183 -14.78 -21.91 6.28
CA GLY A 183 -14.22 -21.61 7.60
C GLY A 183 -13.84 -20.14 7.70
N GLU A 184 -12.64 -19.80 7.24
CA GLU A 184 -12.13 -18.44 7.15
C GLU A 184 -12.18 -17.90 5.72
N ALA A 185 -12.42 -16.60 5.57
CA ALA A 185 -12.26 -15.83 4.34
C ALA A 185 -11.65 -14.47 4.68
N VAL A 186 -10.40 -14.27 4.25
CA VAL A 186 -9.54 -13.17 4.69
C VAL A 186 -8.87 -12.53 3.47
N PRO A 187 -8.88 -11.19 3.36
CA PRO A 187 -8.12 -10.52 2.32
C PRO A 187 -6.62 -10.63 2.61
N ALA A 188 -5.81 -10.77 1.57
CA ALA A 188 -4.36 -10.85 1.62
C ALA A 188 -3.73 -9.70 0.81
N GLY A 189 -2.55 -9.92 0.26
CA GLY A 189 -1.89 -8.98 -0.63
C GLY A 189 -1.56 -7.62 0.00
N SER A 190 -1.44 -6.62 -0.86
CA SER A 190 -1.16 -5.24 -0.48
C SER A 190 -2.28 -4.60 0.35
N PHE A 191 -3.53 -5.03 0.14
CA PHE A 191 -4.69 -4.62 0.92
C PHE A 191 -4.51 -4.96 2.40
N ARG A 192 -4.16 -6.22 2.71
CA ARG A 192 -3.97 -6.66 4.10
C ARG A 192 -2.78 -5.97 4.79
N ARG A 193 -1.77 -5.55 4.03
CA ARG A 193 -0.67 -4.74 4.56
C ARG A 193 -1.04 -3.26 4.75
N GLY A 194 -2.25 -2.85 4.36
CA GLY A 194 -2.74 -1.48 4.48
C GLY A 194 -2.06 -0.48 3.54
N ARG A 195 -1.56 -0.94 2.38
CA ARG A 195 -0.96 -0.02 1.40
C ARG A 195 -1.97 1.04 0.97
N GLU A 196 -1.52 2.29 0.90
CA GLU A 196 -2.34 3.45 0.51
C GLU A 196 -3.06 3.28 -0.84
N THR A 197 -2.44 2.52 -1.74
CA THR A 197 -3.06 2.07 -2.98
C THR A 197 -2.80 0.58 -3.21
N VAL A 198 -3.74 -0.09 -3.87
CA VAL A 198 -3.68 -1.52 -4.19
C VAL A 198 -3.85 -1.71 -5.70
N GLY A 199 -3.22 -2.75 -6.27
CA GLY A 199 -3.39 -3.09 -7.69
C GLY A 199 -4.54 -4.06 -7.87
N ASP A 200 -4.30 -5.31 -7.47
CA ASP A 200 -5.28 -6.38 -7.35
C ASP A 200 -5.66 -6.63 -5.88
N LEU A 201 -6.71 -7.44 -5.70
CA LEU A 201 -7.14 -7.95 -4.41
C LEU A 201 -6.93 -9.46 -4.35
N ASP A 202 -6.25 -9.93 -3.32
CA ASP A 202 -6.13 -11.36 -3.02
C ASP A 202 -7.09 -11.75 -1.89
N ILE A 203 -7.81 -12.86 -2.05
CA ILE A 203 -8.67 -13.44 -1.01
C ILE A 203 -8.24 -14.89 -0.77
N LEU A 204 -7.97 -15.22 0.49
CA LEU A 204 -7.75 -16.59 0.94
C LEU A 204 -8.99 -17.11 1.64
N VAL A 205 -9.42 -18.32 1.28
CA VAL A 205 -10.56 -19.00 1.87
C VAL A 205 -10.18 -20.40 2.29
N THR A 206 -10.63 -20.85 3.46
CA THR A 206 -10.65 -22.28 3.80
C THR A 206 -12.05 -22.82 3.57
N SER A 207 -12.20 -23.95 2.88
CA SER A 207 -13.52 -24.55 2.67
C SER A 207 -13.45 -26.07 2.56
N ARG A 208 -14.51 -26.75 3.04
CA ARG A 208 -14.74 -28.18 2.79
C ARG A 208 -15.31 -28.45 1.39
N ASP A 209 -15.84 -27.43 0.75
CA ASP A 209 -16.32 -27.46 -0.64
C ASP A 209 -15.70 -26.30 -1.44
N PRO A 210 -14.49 -26.49 -2.00
CA PRO A 210 -13.82 -25.46 -2.79
C PRO A 210 -14.59 -25.06 -4.06
N ALA A 211 -15.35 -25.98 -4.65
CA ALA A 211 -16.10 -25.72 -5.88
C ALA A 211 -17.26 -24.74 -5.61
N ALA A 212 -18.01 -24.94 -4.51
CA ALA A 212 -19.08 -24.01 -4.13
C ALA A 212 -18.58 -22.58 -3.88
N VAL A 213 -17.37 -22.43 -3.31
CA VAL A 213 -16.74 -21.12 -3.12
C VAL A 213 -16.34 -20.49 -4.45
N ALA A 214 -15.69 -21.26 -5.33
CA ALA A 214 -15.30 -20.80 -6.65
C ALA A 214 -16.51 -20.34 -7.49
N ASP A 215 -17.62 -21.08 -7.43
CA ASP A 215 -18.87 -20.72 -8.11
C ASP A 215 -19.52 -19.47 -7.51
N ALA A 216 -19.56 -19.35 -6.17
CA ALA A 216 -20.09 -18.16 -5.50
C ALA A 216 -19.28 -16.89 -5.82
N PHE A 217 -17.96 -17.05 -5.96
CA PHE A 217 -17.02 -16.00 -6.36
C PHE A 217 -17.20 -15.59 -7.82
N ALA A 218 -17.17 -16.55 -8.76
CA ALA A 218 -17.29 -16.29 -10.18
C ALA A 218 -18.70 -15.76 -10.56
N GLY A 219 -19.73 -16.17 -9.83
CA GLY A 219 -21.12 -15.71 -9.98
C GLY A 219 -21.47 -14.47 -9.16
N TYR A 220 -20.48 -13.74 -8.61
CA TYR A 220 -20.73 -12.49 -7.90
C TYR A 220 -21.29 -11.41 -8.85
N GLY A 221 -22.30 -10.66 -8.40
CA GLY A 221 -23.09 -9.77 -9.27
C GLY A 221 -22.28 -8.66 -9.95
N ASP A 222 -21.21 -8.21 -9.29
CA ASP A 222 -20.32 -7.17 -9.82
C ASP A 222 -19.18 -7.72 -10.69
N VAL A 223 -19.12 -9.03 -10.92
CA VAL A 223 -18.16 -9.60 -11.86
C VAL A 223 -18.54 -9.19 -13.28
N ALA A 224 -17.60 -8.53 -13.96
CA ALA A 224 -17.72 -8.19 -15.38
C ALA A 224 -17.11 -9.27 -16.27
N ARG A 225 -15.98 -9.84 -15.85
CA ARG A 225 -15.26 -10.86 -16.63
C ARG A 225 -14.61 -11.88 -15.71
N VAL A 226 -14.80 -13.16 -16.01
CA VAL A 226 -14.05 -14.26 -15.38
C VAL A 226 -12.79 -14.50 -16.20
N LEU A 227 -11.61 -14.35 -15.58
CA LEU A 227 -10.31 -14.59 -16.21
C LEU A 227 -9.92 -16.07 -16.13
N ALA A 228 -10.14 -16.67 -14.96
CA ALA A 228 -9.91 -18.08 -14.69
C ALA A 228 -10.89 -18.55 -13.62
N ASN A 229 -11.40 -19.78 -13.74
CA ASN A 229 -12.22 -20.39 -12.71
C ASN A 229 -11.84 -21.87 -12.56
N GLY A 230 -11.24 -22.20 -11.42
CA GLY A 230 -10.80 -23.54 -11.06
C GLY A 230 -11.20 -23.86 -9.62
N LYS A 231 -11.06 -25.14 -9.23
CA LYS A 231 -11.54 -25.61 -7.91
C LYS A 231 -10.92 -24.88 -6.72
N THR A 232 -9.64 -24.51 -6.81
CA THR A 232 -8.88 -23.90 -5.70
C THR A 232 -8.28 -22.54 -6.07
N ARG A 233 -8.44 -22.10 -7.32
CA ARG A 233 -7.95 -20.82 -7.83
C ARG A 233 -8.94 -20.27 -8.84
N SER A 234 -9.39 -19.05 -8.59
CA SER A 234 -10.21 -18.29 -9.53
C SER A 234 -9.75 -16.85 -9.57
N SER A 235 -9.93 -16.19 -10.72
CA SER A 235 -9.56 -14.80 -10.95
C SER A 235 -10.67 -14.13 -11.76
N VAL A 236 -11.13 -12.97 -11.29
CA VAL A 236 -12.21 -12.20 -11.93
C VAL A 236 -11.81 -10.73 -12.03
N VAL A 237 -12.46 -10.02 -12.93
CA VAL A 237 -12.44 -8.56 -13.03
C VAL A 237 -13.84 -8.04 -12.72
N LEU A 238 -13.93 -7.12 -11.77
CA LEU A 238 -15.17 -6.47 -11.38
C LEU A 238 -15.55 -5.38 -12.39
N ARG A 239 -16.80 -4.90 -12.34
CA ARG A 239 -17.32 -3.84 -13.23
C ARG A 239 -16.56 -2.51 -13.15
N ASN A 240 -15.89 -2.24 -12.03
CA ASN A 240 -15.03 -1.07 -11.87
C ASN A 240 -13.58 -1.28 -12.36
N GLY A 241 -13.27 -2.45 -12.97
CA GLY A 241 -11.95 -2.78 -13.50
C GLY A 241 -11.01 -3.46 -12.49
N LEU A 242 -11.39 -3.54 -11.21
CA LEU A 242 -10.56 -4.15 -10.17
C LEU A 242 -10.46 -5.67 -10.36
N GLN A 243 -9.24 -6.19 -10.43
CA GLN A 243 -8.99 -7.64 -10.45
C GLN A 243 -9.02 -8.20 -9.03
N VAL A 244 -9.70 -9.33 -8.86
CA VAL A 244 -9.76 -10.09 -7.61
C VAL A 244 -9.33 -11.52 -7.87
N ASP A 245 -8.39 -12.00 -7.08
CA ASP A 245 -7.87 -13.36 -7.09
C ASP A 245 -8.32 -14.10 -5.83
N LEU A 246 -8.90 -15.29 -6.03
CA LEU A 246 -9.35 -16.19 -4.97
C LEU A 246 -8.42 -17.41 -4.90
N ARG A 247 -8.04 -17.78 -3.67
CA ARG A 247 -7.39 -19.05 -3.35
C ARG A 247 -8.17 -19.78 -2.28
N VAL A 248 -8.57 -21.02 -2.57
CA VAL A 248 -9.09 -21.94 -1.56
C VAL A 248 -7.96 -22.85 -1.10
N VAL A 249 -7.70 -22.87 0.20
CA VAL A 249 -6.59 -23.61 0.81
C VAL A 249 -7.08 -24.49 1.96
N ASP A 250 -6.32 -25.54 2.25
CA ASP A 250 -6.60 -26.41 3.40
C ASP A 250 -6.36 -25.65 4.71
N ALA A 251 -7.17 -25.95 5.74
CA ALA A 251 -7.08 -25.28 7.04
C ALA A 251 -5.67 -25.40 7.66
N ASP A 252 -5.03 -26.57 7.52
CA ASP A 252 -3.67 -26.79 8.05
C ASP A 252 -2.56 -26.02 7.30
N ALA A 253 -2.86 -25.48 6.12
CA ALA A 253 -1.96 -24.66 5.33
C ALA A 253 -2.30 -23.17 5.40
N PHE A 254 -3.39 -22.80 6.07
CA PHE A 254 -3.96 -21.46 6.00
C PHE A 254 -3.01 -20.37 6.49
N GLY A 255 -2.29 -20.62 7.59
CA GLY A 255 -1.24 -19.73 8.09
C GLY A 255 -0.08 -19.51 7.12
N ALA A 256 0.40 -20.58 6.48
CA ALA A 256 1.45 -20.49 5.47
C ALA A 256 0.98 -19.75 4.20
N ALA A 257 -0.25 -20.02 3.76
CA ALA A 257 -0.88 -19.30 2.67
C ALA A 257 -1.02 -17.81 3.01
N LEU A 258 -1.46 -17.46 4.22
CA LEU A 258 -1.54 -16.08 4.68
C LEU A 258 -0.19 -15.38 4.63
N VAL A 259 0.89 -15.98 5.15
CA VAL A 259 2.25 -15.41 5.05
C VAL A 259 2.62 -15.21 3.58
N TYR A 260 2.42 -16.24 2.74
CA TYR A 260 2.78 -16.22 1.33
C TYR A 260 2.05 -15.12 0.54
N PHE A 261 0.71 -15.09 0.59
CA PHE A 261 -0.10 -14.19 -0.22
C PHE A 261 -0.24 -12.79 0.40
N THR A 262 -0.02 -12.63 1.71
CA THR A 262 0.10 -11.28 2.29
C THR A 262 1.39 -10.62 1.83
N GLY A 263 2.47 -11.38 1.72
CA GLY A 263 3.79 -10.85 1.36
C GLY A 263 4.28 -9.81 2.36
N SER A 264 5.05 -8.80 1.93
CA SER A 264 5.41 -8.48 0.55
C SER A 264 6.33 -9.52 -0.11
N LYS A 265 6.59 -9.38 -1.41
CA LYS A 265 7.58 -10.22 -2.12
C LYS A 265 8.95 -10.17 -1.43
N ALA A 266 9.39 -9.00 -1.00
CA ALA A 266 10.68 -8.83 -0.32
C ALA A 266 10.69 -9.56 1.03
N HIS A 267 9.64 -9.38 1.83
CA HIS A 267 9.45 -10.09 3.11
C HIS A 267 9.51 -11.62 2.91
N ASN A 268 8.77 -12.15 1.94
CA ASN A 268 8.77 -13.58 1.64
C ASN A 268 10.15 -14.10 1.22
N ILE A 269 10.91 -13.34 0.43
CA ILE A 269 12.28 -13.71 0.04
C ILE A 269 13.17 -13.79 1.28
N ALA A 270 13.07 -12.83 2.20
CA ALA A 270 13.83 -12.83 3.45
C ALA A 270 13.49 -14.06 4.32
N LEU A 271 12.20 -14.35 4.54
CA LEU A 271 11.77 -15.53 5.31
C LEU A 271 12.28 -16.84 4.69
N ARG A 272 12.19 -16.99 3.36
CA ARG A 272 12.66 -18.20 2.67
C ARG A 272 14.17 -18.38 2.78
N ARG A 273 14.95 -17.29 2.69
CA ARG A 273 16.41 -17.33 2.87
C ARG A 273 16.78 -17.80 4.28
N LEU A 274 16.08 -17.31 5.31
CA LEU A 274 16.29 -17.74 6.70
C LEU A 274 15.93 -19.20 6.91
N ALA A 275 14.78 -19.64 6.38
CA ALA A 275 14.36 -21.03 6.44
C ALA A 275 15.42 -21.95 5.82
N GLN A 276 15.91 -21.61 4.62
CA GLN A 276 16.93 -22.40 3.91
C GLN A 276 18.24 -22.52 4.70
N ALA A 277 18.69 -21.43 5.32
CA ALA A 277 19.88 -21.45 6.17
C ALA A 277 19.72 -22.41 7.37
N GLY A 278 18.49 -22.62 7.85
CA GLY A 278 18.15 -23.60 8.88
C GLY A 278 17.75 -24.99 8.36
N GLY A 279 17.94 -25.29 7.06
CA GLY A 279 17.54 -26.57 6.46
C GLY A 279 16.03 -26.77 6.32
N LEU A 280 15.27 -25.67 6.27
CA LEU A 280 13.80 -25.66 6.14
C LEU A 280 13.37 -25.03 4.80
N LYS A 281 12.17 -25.40 4.34
CA LYS A 281 11.51 -24.80 3.16
C LYS A 281 10.18 -24.17 3.56
N ILE A 282 9.92 -22.95 3.10
CA ILE A 282 8.61 -22.28 3.26
C ILE A 282 7.97 -22.13 1.89
N ASN A 283 6.72 -22.54 1.75
CA ASN A 283 5.87 -22.30 0.59
C ASN A 283 4.42 -21.99 1.05
N GLU A 284 3.48 -21.88 0.11
CA GLU A 284 2.07 -21.59 0.40
C GLU A 284 1.34 -22.70 1.17
N TYR A 285 1.93 -23.90 1.28
CA TYR A 285 1.31 -25.06 1.93
C TYR A 285 1.85 -25.33 3.35
N GLY A 286 2.95 -24.70 3.75
CA GLY A 286 3.56 -24.93 5.06
C GLY A 286 5.04 -24.60 5.17
N VAL A 287 5.60 -24.94 6.32
CA VAL A 287 7.05 -25.02 6.57
C VAL A 287 7.44 -26.50 6.62
N PHE A 288 8.51 -26.86 5.91
CA PHE A 288 8.90 -28.24 5.70
C PHE A 288 10.35 -28.49 6.12
N ARG A 289 10.60 -29.68 6.68
CA ARG A 289 11.92 -30.28 6.86
C ARG A 289 11.98 -31.55 6.00
N GLY A 290 12.69 -31.49 4.88
CA GLY A 290 12.54 -32.51 3.84
C GLY A 290 11.10 -32.54 3.32
N ASP A 291 10.45 -33.70 3.36
CA ASP A 291 9.06 -33.89 2.94
C ASP A 291 8.05 -33.73 4.11
N GLU A 292 8.51 -33.59 5.36
CA GLU A 292 7.66 -33.46 6.54
C GLU A 292 7.23 -31.99 6.74
N ARG A 293 5.91 -31.75 6.79
CA ARG A 293 5.35 -30.44 7.16
C ARG A 293 5.40 -30.26 8.68
N ILE A 294 6.16 -29.29 9.15
CA ILE A 294 6.37 -29.02 10.59
C ILE A 294 5.55 -27.82 11.11
N ALA A 295 5.06 -26.95 10.23
CA ALA A 295 4.22 -25.80 10.57
C ALA A 295 3.38 -25.35 9.36
N GLY A 296 2.40 -24.47 9.58
CA GLY A 296 1.60 -23.90 8.49
C GLY A 296 0.14 -23.59 8.84
N ALA A 297 -0.39 -24.12 9.95
CA ALA A 297 -1.78 -23.91 10.33
C ALA A 297 -2.06 -22.45 10.72
N THR A 298 -1.12 -21.79 11.39
CA THR A 298 -1.21 -20.38 11.78
C THR A 298 -0.01 -19.59 11.27
N GLU A 299 -0.17 -18.29 11.02
CA GLU A 299 0.96 -17.45 10.63
C GLU A 299 2.05 -17.48 11.70
N ALA A 300 1.68 -17.45 12.99
CA ALA A 300 2.63 -17.53 14.10
C ALA A 300 3.50 -18.79 14.03
N SER A 301 2.89 -19.96 13.75
CA SER A 301 3.64 -21.22 13.61
C SER A 301 4.70 -21.17 12.50
N VAL A 302 4.45 -20.40 11.43
CA VAL A 302 5.40 -20.25 10.31
C VAL A 302 6.62 -19.44 10.74
N TYR A 303 6.42 -18.33 11.47
CA TYR A 303 7.53 -17.52 11.99
C TYR A 303 8.30 -18.29 13.08
N GLU A 304 7.62 -18.93 14.01
CA GLU A 304 8.24 -19.69 15.11
C GLU A 304 9.11 -20.83 14.59
N ALA A 305 8.68 -21.53 13.53
CA ALA A 305 9.44 -22.62 12.91
C ALA A 305 10.80 -22.18 12.36
N ILE A 306 11.01 -20.88 12.09
CA ILE A 306 12.28 -20.31 11.63
C ILE A 306 12.92 -19.37 12.67
N GLY A 307 12.51 -19.48 13.94
CA GLY A 307 13.10 -18.73 15.05
C GLY A 307 12.76 -17.24 15.03
N LEU A 308 11.57 -16.88 14.52
CA LEU A 308 11.05 -15.52 14.50
C LEU A 308 9.76 -15.41 15.32
N HIS A 309 9.49 -14.22 15.83
CA HIS A 309 8.18 -13.88 16.36
C HIS A 309 7.23 -13.46 15.22
N TRP A 310 5.92 -13.67 15.39
CA TRP A 310 4.93 -13.28 14.38
C TRP A 310 5.01 -11.79 14.05
N VAL A 311 5.12 -11.49 12.75
CA VAL A 311 5.23 -10.12 12.24
C VAL A 311 3.86 -9.63 11.77
N PRO A 312 3.32 -8.52 12.30
CA PRO A 312 2.09 -7.90 11.82
C PRO A 312 2.16 -7.59 10.31
N PRO A 313 1.07 -7.82 9.54
CA PRO A 313 1.03 -7.59 8.10
C PRO A 313 1.55 -6.22 7.64
N GLU A 314 1.25 -5.18 8.42
CA GLU A 314 1.63 -3.78 8.13
C GLU A 314 3.15 -3.56 8.09
N LEU A 315 3.93 -4.41 8.77
CA LEU A 315 5.39 -4.29 8.84
C LEU A 315 6.13 -5.10 7.76
N ARG A 316 5.42 -5.95 6.99
CA ARG A 316 6.01 -6.93 6.07
C ARG A 316 6.49 -6.31 4.76
N GLU A 317 7.45 -5.41 4.86
CA GLU A 317 8.00 -4.63 3.74
C GLU A 317 9.52 -4.79 3.57
N ASP A 318 10.17 -5.69 4.32
CA ASP A 318 11.63 -5.88 4.36
C ASP A 318 12.39 -4.59 4.71
N ARG A 319 11.95 -3.94 5.78
CA ARG A 319 12.47 -2.66 6.30
C ARG A 319 13.02 -2.80 7.73
N GLY A 320 13.52 -3.99 8.06
CA GLY A 320 14.12 -4.34 9.35
C GLY A 320 13.20 -5.11 10.31
N GLU A 321 11.97 -5.43 9.92
CA GLU A 321 11.00 -6.19 10.74
C GLU A 321 11.49 -7.59 11.09
N ILE A 322 12.32 -8.17 10.22
CA ILE A 322 12.90 -9.51 10.42
C ILE A 322 13.90 -9.52 11.58
N ASP A 323 14.79 -8.53 11.65
CA ASP A 323 15.80 -8.48 12.71
C ASP A 323 15.18 -8.15 14.07
N VAL A 324 14.23 -7.22 14.08
CA VAL A 324 13.48 -6.86 15.29
C VAL A 324 12.57 -8.00 15.74
N SER A 325 11.98 -8.75 14.81
CA SER A 325 11.28 -10.00 15.11
C SER A 325 12.20 -11.02 15.75
N ARG A 326 13.39 -11.29 15.17
CA ARG A 326 14.36 -12.23 15.75
C ARG A 326 14.80 -11.83 17.15
N ALA A 327 14.97 -10.53 17.39
CA ALA A 327 15.36 -10.01 18.70
C ALA A 327 14.21 -10.01 19.73
N GLY A 328 12.97 -10.30 19.32
CA GLY A 328 11.80 -10.24 20.21
C GLY A 328 11.42 -8.81 20.62
N THR A 329 11.78 -7.81 19.81
CA THR A 329 11.61 -6.38 20.13
C THR A 329 10.63 -5.66 19.20
N LEU A 330 9.73 -6.41 18.54
CA LEU A 330 8.68 -5.82 17.70
C LEU A 330 7.85 -4.80 18.48
N PRO A 331 7.59 -3.60 17.92
CA PRO A 331 6.85 -2.57 18.62
C PRO A 331 5.38 -2.98 18.83
N ALA A 332 4.82 -2.61 19.99
CA ALA A 332 3.38 -2.65 20.20
C ALA A 332 2.73 -1.50 19.41
N LEU A 333 2.28 -1.82 18.20
CA LEU A 333 1.74 -0.84 17.26
C LEU A 333 0.50 -0.12 17.81
N VAL A 334 0.33 1.13 17.39
CA VAL A 334 -0.86 1.93 17.72
C VAL A 334 -2.15 1.24 17.23
N GLU A 335 -3.24 1.48 17.95
CA GLU A 335 -4.55 0.87 17.71
C GLU A 335 -5.63 1.94 17.93
N ARG A 336 -6.83 1.73 17.36
CA ARG A 336 -7.96 2.66 17.49
C ARG A 336 -8.33 2.98 18.93
N LYS A 337 -8.24 2.00 19.84
CA LYS A 337 -8.52 2.17 21.27
C LYS A 337 -7.55 3.11 22.00
N HIS A 338 -6.38 3.37 21.41
CA HIS A 338 -5.38 4.26 21.99
C HIS A 338 -5.64 5.73 21.65
N VAL A 339 -6.39 6.02 20.59
CA VAL A 339 -6.66 7.39 20.11
C VAL A 339 -7.82 8.00 20.90
N HIS A 340 -7.56 9.15 21.52
CA HIS A 340 -8.51 9.85 22.39
C HIS A 340 -9.19 11.04 21.72
N GLY A 341 -8.70 11.52 20.58
CA GLY A 341 -9.34 12.61 19.87
C GLY A 341 -8.77 12.84 18.48
N ASP A 342 -9.37 13.77 17.78
CA ASP A 342 -8.93 14.22 16.45
C ASP A 342 -8.40 15.65 16.54
N LEU A 343 -7.29 15.92 15.85
CA LEU A 343 -6.60 17.21 15.92
C LEU A 343 -6.70 18.03 14.63
N HIS A 344 -7.45 17.56 13.64
CA HIS A 344 -7.67 18.27 12.39
C HIS A 344 -9.05 17.96 11.82
N ALA A 345 -9.98 18.91 11.94
CA ALA A 345 -11.31 18.82 11.37
C ALA A 345 -11.88 20.20 11.03
N HIS A 346 -12.77 20.23 10.05
CA HIS A 346 -13.44 21.42 9.54
C HIS A 346 -14.94 21.38 9.78
N THR A 347 -15.54 22.56 9.79
CA THR A 347 -16.98 22.78 9.91
C THR A 347 -17.50 23.60 8.75
N ASP A 348 -18.82 23.82 8.73
CA ASP A 348 -19.49 24.72 7.79
C ASP A 348 -19.04 26.19 7.89
N ALA A 349 -18.20 26.55 8.87
CA ALA A 349 -17.55 27.84 8.95
C ALA A 349 -16.45 28.06 7.88
N SER A 350 -15.86 26.99 7.31
CA SER A 350 -14.91 27.10 6.20
C SER A 350 -15.09 26.05 5.10
N ALA A 351 -14.48 24.87 5.26
CA ALA A 351 -14.31 23.86 4.21
C ALA A 351 -15.16 22.60 4.48
N GLY A 352 -15.83 22.55 5.62
CA GLY A 352 -16.76 21.49 6.00
C GLY A 352 -18.20 21.76 5.58
N ARG A 353 -19.07 20.79 5.85
CA ARG A 353 -20.52 20.82 5.56
C ARG A 353 -21.37 20.81 6.82
N ASP A 354 -20.84 20.30 7.92
CA ASP A 354 -21.57 20.13 9.17
C ASP A 354 -21.20 21.21 10.19
N ALA A 355 -22.19 21.64 10.96
CA ALA A 355 -22.01 22.61 12.03
C ALA A 355 -21.17 22.04 13.20
N LEU A 356 -20.57 22.94 13.98
CA LEU A 356 -19.75 22.62 15.16
C LEU A 356 -20.38 21.59 16.10
N ARG A 357 -21.66 21.76 16.44
CA ARG A 357 -22.37 20.86 17.37
C ARG A 357 -22.52 19.46 16.78
N THR A 358 -22.85 19.35 15.49
CA THR A 358 -22.96 18.06 14.79
C THR A 358 -21.61 17.33 14.80
N MET A 359 -20.51 18.05 14.50
CA MET A 359 -19.16 17.48 14.54
C MET A 359 -18.77 17.03 15.96
N ALA A 360 -19.07 17.83 16.99
CA ALA A 360 -18.80 17.47 18.38
C ALA A 360 -19.54 16.20 18.81
N GLU A 361 -20.84 16.11 18.53
CA GLU A 361 -21.68 14.96 18.87
C GLU A 361 -21.23 13.71 18.11
N ALA A 362 -20.84 13.85 16.84
CA ALA A 362 -20.31 12.76 16.02
C ALA A 362 -18.95 12.24 16.50
N ALA A 363 -18.06 13.12 16.97
CA ALA A 363 -16.79 12.73 17.58
C ALA A 363 -17.03 12.02 18.92
N ARG A 364 -17.92 12.56 19.75
CA ARG A 364 -18.28 11.99 21.06
C ARG A 364 -18.93 10.60 20.92
N SER A 365 -19.83 10.41 19.95
CA SER A 365 -20.46 9.10 19.71
C SER A 365 -19.46 8.03 19.25
N ARG A 366 -18.33 8.44 18.65
CA ARG A 366 -17.18 7.61 18.30
C ARG A 366 -16.20 7.39 19.46
N GLY A 367 -16.57 7.81 20.67
CA GLY A 367 -15.77 7.63 21.89
C GLY A 367 -14.52 8.51 21.97
N LEU A 368 -14.45 9.58 21.17
CA LEU A 368 -13.41 10.59 21.32
C LEU A 368 -13.74 11.48 22.53
N GLY A 369 -12.71 11.90 23.27
CA GLY A 369 -12.82 12.85 24.38
C GLY A 369 -12.53 14.30 23.98
N TYR A 370 -11.98 14.53 22.78
CA TYR A 370 -11.81 15.87 22.22
C TYR A 370 -11.77 15.86 20.69
N LEU A 371 -12.07 17.02 20.11
CA LEU A 371 -11.96 17.32 18.68
C LEU A 371 -11.39 18.73 18.52
N ALA A 372 -10.31 18.89 17.78
CA ALA A 372 -9.85 20.20 17.36
C ALA A 372 -10.64 20.69 16.14
N VAL A 373 -11.19 21.89 16.27
CA VAL A 373 -11.80 22.61 15.15
C VAL A 373 -10.70 23.47 14.54
N THR A 374 -10.30 23.19 13.32
CA THR A 374 -9.18 23.83 12.63
C THR A 374 -9.65 24.34 11.28
N ASP A 375 -10.74 25.12 11.29
CA ASP A 375 -11.23 25.79 10.09
C ASP A 375 -10.18 26.75 9.52
N ARG A 376 -10.32 27.01 8.22
CA ARG A 376 -9.45 27.89 7.43
C ARG A 376 -10.12 29.24 7.22
N ALA A 377 -9.34 30.26 6.86
CA ALA A 377 -9.91 31.53 6.41
C ALA A 377 -10.90 31.30 5.24
N PRO A 378 -12.17 31.73 5.35
CA PRO A 378 -13.11 31.67 4.23
C PRO A 378 -12.57 32.47 3.04
N ALA A 379 -12.89 32.05 1.81
CA ALA A 379 -12.46 32.77 0.60
C ALA A 379 -12.90 34.25 0.56
N THR A 380 -13.87 34.65 1.39
CA THR A 380 -14.40 36.01 1.53
C THR A 380 -13.68 36.87 2.59
N ALA A 381 -12.70 36.32 3.32
CA ALA A 381 -12.01 36.99 4.41
C ALA A 381 -10.97 38.00 3.91
N GLY A 382 -11.32 39.28 3.88
CA GLY A 382 -10.41 40.39 3.54
C GLY A 382 -9.78 41.07 4.77
N GLY A 383 -8.46 41.00 4.91
CA GLY A 383 -7.65 41.83 5.84
C GLY A 383 -7.79 41.50 7.34
N ARG A 384 -7.36 42.40 8.23
CA ARG A 384 -7.39 42.18 9.70
C ARG A 384 -8.82 42.08 10.29
N ALA A 385 -9.80 42.69 9.62
CA ALA A 385 -11.23 42.45 9.84
C ALA A 385 -11.71 41.07 9.31
N GLY A 386 -10.87 40.40 8.51
CA GLY A 386 -11.10 39.08 7.93
C GLY A 386 -10.93 37.92 8.89
N CYS A 387 -10.50 38.11 10.15
CA CYS A 387 -10.44 37.04 11.16
C CYS A 387 -11.58 37.08 12.19
N ASP A 388 -12.56 37.97 12.02
CA ASP A 388 -13.74 38.05 12.91
C ASP A 388 -14.53 36.73 12.96
N TRP A 389 -14.51 35.95 11.87
CA TRP A 389 -15.12 34.62 11.83
C TRP A 389 -14.51 33.68 12.87
N LEU A 390 -13.19 33.71 13.04
CA LEU A 390 -12.46 32.85 13.98
C LEU A 390 -12.74 33.27 15.41
N VAL A 391 -12.85 34.58 15.67
CA VAL A 391 -13.28 35.09 16.98
C VAL A 391 -14.69 34.60 17.34
N ARG A 392 -15.64 34.68 16.40
CA ARG A 392 -17.00 34.16 16.61
C ARG A 392 -17.01 32.66 16.83
N GLN A 393 -16.17 31.91 16.10
CA GLN A 393 -16.03 30.47 16.27
C GLN A 393 -15.45 30.12 17.64
N ILE A 394 -14.45 30.84 18.14
CA ILE A 394 -13.93 30.68 19.50
C ILE A 394 -15.05 30.85 20.55
N ASP A 395 -15.85 31.91 20.42
CA ASP A 395 -16.95 32.20 21.36
C ASP A 395 -18.08 31.15 21.27
N GLU A 396 -18.31 30.58 20.08
CA GLU A 396 -19.26 29.48 19.89
C GLU A 396 -18.75 28.17 20.48
N ILE A 397 -17.47 27.85 20.29
CA ILE A 397 -16.81 26.70 20.90
C ILE A 397 -16.91 26.78 22.43
N ASP A 398 -16.70 27.95 23.03
CA ASP A 398 -16.87 28.14 24.48
C ASP A 398 -18.31 27.87 24.94
N ARG A 399 -19.31 28.35 24.19
CA ARG A 399 -20.73 28.10 24.48
C ARG A 399 -21.09 26.62 24.35
N ILE A 400 -20.57 25.93 23.34
CA ILE A 400 -20.80 24.50 23.15
C ILE A 400 -20.10 23.68 24.23
N ASN A 401 -18.85 24.00 24.56
CA ASN A 401 -18.09 23.32 25.61
C ASN A 401 -18.78 23.44 26.98
N ALA A 402 -19.46 24.56 27.28
CA ALA A 402 -20.26 24.70 28.49
C ALA A 402 -21.45 23.72 28.58
N SER A 403 -21.80 23.04 27.48
CA SER A 403 -22.85 22.00 27.42
C SER A 403 -22.31 20.56 27.52
N PHE A 404 -20.98 20.38 27.65
CA PHE A 404 -20.35 19.06 27.74
C PHE A 404 -19.47 18.92 28.99
N ASP A 405 -19.65 17.84 29.74
CA ASP A 405 -18.82 17.51 30.91
C ASP A 405 -17.72 16.48 30.58
N ASP A 406 -17.90 15.72 29.50
CA ASP A 406 -17.09 14.55 29.12
C ASP A 406 -16.34 14.72 27.78
N PHE A 407 -16.51 15.86 27.12
CA PHE A 407 -15.97 16.13 25.79
C PHE A 407 -15.52 17.59 25.66
N VAL A 408 -14.47 17.83 24.87
CA VAL A 408 -13.96 19.20 24.62
C VAL A 408 -13.69 19.45 23.14
N LEU A 409 -14.27 20.52 22.62
CA LEU A 409 -13.80 21.16 21.39
C LEU A 409 -12.58 22.01 21.69
N LEU A 410 -11.46 21.72 21.03
CA LEU A 410 -10.25 22.54 21.08
C LEU A 410 -10.35 23.65 20.04
N LYS A 411 -9.97 24.87 20.43
CA LYS A 411 -9.97 26.06 19.58
C LYS A 411 -8.73 26.03 18.70
N GLY A 412 -8.88 25.71 17.43
CA GLY A 412 -7.77 25.67 16.49
C GLY A 412 -8.00 26.52 15.26
N VAL A 413 -7.00 26.51 14.38
CA VAL A 413 -7.07 27.04 13.02
C VAL A 413 -6.12 26.22 12.16
N GLU A 414 -6.50 25.96 10.92
CA GLU A 414 -5.54 25.58 9.89
C GLU A 414 -5.07 26.87 9.18
N ALA A 415 -3.91 27.37 9.60
CA ALA A 415 -3.28 28.56 9.07
C ALA A 415 -2.49 28.21 7.80
N GLY A 416 -2.77 28.95 6.72
CA GLY A 416 -2.00 28.89 5.50
C GLY A 416 -0.57 29.40 5.72
N ILE A 417 0.41 28.58 5.34
CA ILE A 417 1.82 28.98 5.27
C ILE A 417 2.00 29.69 3.93
N ARG A 418 2.32 30.99 3.94
CA ARG A 418 2.59 31.77 2.73
C ARG A 418 3.94 31.38 2.11
N GLU A 419 4.18 31.77 0.86
CA GLU A 419 5.44 31.47 0.15
C GLU A 419 6.69 31.92 0.93
N ASP A 420 6.61 33.04 1.66
CA ASP A 420 7.70 33.55 2.49
C ASP A 420 7.83 32.89 3.87
N GLY A 421 7.01 31.87 4.16
CA GLY A 421 6.97 31.13 5.42
C GLY A 421 6.19 31.84 6.55
N SER A 422 5.59 33.00 6.31
CA SER A 422 4.69 33.62 7.29
C SER A 422 3.32 32.93 7.34
N LEU A 423 2.61 33.04 8.46
CA LEU A 423 1.25 32.52 8.61
C LEU A 423 0.22 33.54 8.13
N ASP A 424 -0.92 33.06 7.63
CA ASP A 424 -2.00 33.91 7.13
C ASP A 424 -2.96 34.47 8.19
N VAL A 425 -2.75 34.12 9.46
CA VAL A 425 -3.53 34.59 10.62
C VAL A 425 -2.68 35.50 11.53
N PRO A 426 -3.20 36.64 12.01
CA PRO A 426 -2.47 37.54 12.91
C PRO A 426 -2.15 36.94 14.30
N ASP A 427 -0.98 37.28 14.85
CA ASP A 427 -0.49 36.82 16.16
C ASP A 427 -1.48 37.02 17.31
N ASP A 428 -2.18 38.16 17.35
CA ASP A 428 -3.13 38.47 18.41
C ASP A 428 -4.35 37.54 18.42
N VAL A 429 -4.69 36.97 17.27
CA VAL A 429 -5.73 35.93 17.14
C VAL A 429 -5.15 34.56 17.44
N LEU A 430 -3.96 34.25 16.92
CA LEU A 430 -3.26 32.98 17.17
C LEU A 430 -3.05 32.72 18.66
N GLY A 431 -2.68 33.74 19.44
CA GLY A 431 -2.49 33.64 20.88
C GLY A 431 -3.74 33.31 21.71
N ARG A 432 -4.93 33.25 21.09
CA ARG A 432 -6.20 32.86 21.74
C ARG A 432 -6.57 31.40 21.54
N LEU A 433 -5.82 30.66 20.72
CA LEU A 433 -6.12 29.28 20.32
C LEU A 433 -5.46 28.26 21.26
N ASP A 434 -6.03 27.05 21.30
CA ASP A 434 -5.41 25.89 21.94
C ASP A 434 -4.28 25.31 21.06
N LEU A 435 -4.38 25.42 19.73
CA LEU A 435 -3.41 24.92 18.76
C LEU A 435 -3.46 25.66 17.42
N VAL A 436 -2.36 25.62 16.67
CA VAL A 436 -2.26 26.11 15.29
C VAL A 436 -1.71 25.01 14.40
N VAL A 437 -2.48 24.64 13.40
CA VAL A 437 -2.08 23.69 12.35
C VAL A 437 -1.62 24.51 11.15
N GLY A 438 -0.35 24.43 10.77
CA GLY A 438 0.20 25.13 9.62
C GLY A 438 0.21 24.24 8.39
N ALA A 439 -0.30 24.73 7.27
CA ALA A 439 -0.44 23.96 6.04
C ALA A 439 0.01 24.73 4.78
N VAL A 440 0.62 24.03 3.82
CA VAL A 440 0.84 24.55 2.47
C VAL A 440 -0.37 24.22 1.58
N HIS A 441 -0.88 25.22 0.87
CA HIS A 441 -2.05 25.09 -0.01
C HIS A 441 -1.80 25.48 -1.47
N ASP A 442 -0.63 26.04 -1.75
CA ASP A 442 -0.25 26.59 -3.04
C ASP A 442 1.27 26.49 -3.23
N HIS A 443 1.73 26.80 -4.45
CA HIS A 443 3.14 26.78 -4.84
C HIS A 443 3.81 25.45 -4.46
N PHE A 444 3.17 24.33 -4.83
CA PHE A 444 3.69 22.98 -4.60
C PHE A 444 4.90 22.65 -5.49
N ASP A 445 5.13 23.45 -6.53
CA ASP A 445 6.18 23.35 -7.56
C ASP A 445 7.44 24.17 -7.23
N LEU A 446 7.52 24.78 -6.05
CA LEU A 446 8.75 25.44 -5.59
C LEU A 446 9.93 24.46 -5.56
N PRO A 447 11.16 24.93 -5.83
CA PRO A 447 12.36 24.11 -5.66
C PRO A 447 12.46 23.54 -4.24
N GLY A 448 12.92 22.29 -4.10
CA GLY A 448 12.90 21.58 -2.81
C GLY A 448 13.52 22.34 -1.63
N ASP A 449 14.64 23.05 -1.84
CA ASP A 449 15.25 23.88 -0.80
C ASP A 449 14.35 25.06 -0.38
N ALA A 450 13.71 25.74 -1.34
CA ALA A 450 12.82 26.87 -1.06
C ALA A 450 11.57 26.42 -0.31
N GLN A 451 10.97 25.29 -0.72
CA GLN A 451 9.82 24.71 -0.01
C GLN A 451 10.19 24.27 1.41
N THR A 452 11.39 23.71 1.59
CA THR A 452 11.92 23.33 2.91
C THR A 452 12.08 24.56 3.81
N GLU A 453 12.72 25.64 3.32
CA GLU A 453 12.89 26.88 4.09
C GLU A 453 11.55 27.54 4.45
N ARG A 454 10.57 27.52 3.54
CA ARG A 454 9.21 28.01 3.78
C ARG A 454 8.59 27.34 5.01
N MET A 455 8.67 26.01 5.10
CA MET A 455 8.12 25.26 6.23
C MET A 455 8.92 25.45 7.52
N LEU A 456 10.24 25.49 7.44
CA LEU A 456 11.10 25.75 8.60
C LEU A 456 10.80 27.11 9.22
N ARG A 457 10.70 28.16 8.39
CA ARG A 457 10.37 29.50 8.83
C ARG A 457 8.98 29.60 9.44
N ALA A 458 8.00 28.85 8.91
CA ALA A 458 6.68 28.77 9.51
C ALA A 458 6.71 28.13 10.90
N MET A 459 7.45 27.05 11.07
CA MET A 459 7.60 26.37 12.37
C MET A 459 8.25 27.26 13.42
N ASP A 460 9.20 28.14 13.04
CA ASP A 460 9.83 29.08 13.98
C ASP A 460 8.83 30.08 14.61
N HIS A 461 7.63 30.23 14.05
CA HIS A 461 6.61 31.11 14.60
C HIS A 461 6.22 30.76 16.05
N PRO A 462 6.06 31.73 16.97
CA PRO A 462 5.81 31.49 18.41
C PRO A 462 4.57 30.67 18.73
N HIS A 463 3.56 30.68 17.84
CA HIS A 463 2.29 29.98 18.00
C HIS A 463 2.14 28.73 17.10
N PHE A 464 3.19 28.25 16.43
CA PHE A 464 3.08 27.09 15.54
C PHE A 464 3.01 25.78 16.34
N THR A 465 2.06 24.87 16.04
CA THR A 465 1.88 23.61 16.81
C THR A 465 2.08 22.35 15.97
N ILE A 466 1.36 22.21 14.85
CA ILE A 466 1.39 21.02 13.99
C ILE A 466 1.64 21.44 12.55
N LEU A 467 2.57 20.79 11.85
CA LEU A 467 2.71 20.92 10.40
C LEU A 467 1.81 19.89 9.70
N ALA A 468 0.74 20.36 9.08
CA ALA A 468 -0.27 19.54 8.41
C ALA A 468 0.21 19.03 7.04
N HIS A 469 -0.11 17.76 6.74
CA HIS A 469 0.12 17.06 5.46
C HIS A 469 1.25 17.68 4.61
N PRO A 470 2.52 17.56 5.05
CA PRO A 470 3.61 18.44 4.61
C PRO A 470 3.95 18.33 3.12
N LEU A 471 3.72 17.16 2.52
CA LEU A 471 4.03 16.93 1.10
C LEU A 471 2.95 17.49 0.17
N GLY A 472 1.76 17.78 0.69
CA GLY A 472 0.66 18.30 -0.09
C GLY A 472 0.17 17.35 -1.19
N ARG A 473 0.52 16.06 -1.12
CA ARG A 473 0.18 15.08 -2.17
C ARG A 473 -1.32 14.74 -2.20
N LEU A 474 -1.80 14.34 -3.38
CA LEU A 474 -3.11 13.71 -3.60
C LEU A 474 -2.90 12.47 -4.47
N LEU A 475 -3.08 11.29 -3.90
CA LEU A 475 -2.83 10.01 -4.54
C LEU A 475 -3.65 9.87 -5.84
N GLY A 476 -2.95 9.75 -6.97
CA GLY A 476 -3.54 9.65 -8.30
C GLY A 476 -3.92 10.98 -8.96
N GLU A 477 -3.75 12.11 -8.26
CA GLU A 477 -4.14 13.44 -8.77
C GLU A 477 -2.98 14.46 -8.74
N ARG A 478 -2.20 14.49 -7.65
CA ARG A 478 -1.10 15.45 -7.45
C ARG A 478 0.07 14.78 -6.74
N ASP A 479 1.24 14.84 -7.35
CA ASP A 479 2.48 14.37 -6.74
C ASP A 479 2.85 15.15 -5.48
N ALA A 480 3.69 14.55 -4.63
CA ALA A 480 4.27 15.25 -3.50
C ALA A 480 5.12 16.44 -3.97
N CYS A 481 5.07 17.55 -3.26
CA CYS A 481 6.02 18.63 -3.48
C CYS A 481 7.46 18.17 -3.21
N GLU A 482 8.43 18.80 -3.86
CA GLU A 482 9.84 18.58 -3.53
C GLU A 482 10.12 19.12 -2.12
N LEU A 483 10.61 18.26 -1.23
CA LEU A 483 10.83 18.61 0.18
C LEU A 483 11.96 17.77 0.80
N ASP A 484 12.87 18.42 1.52
CA ASP A 484 13.82 17.72 2.41
C ASP A 484 13.11 17.37 3.73
N VAL A 485 12.37 16.26 3.69
CA VAL A 485 11.59 15.77 4.84
C VAL A 485 12.46 15.54 6.09
N PRO A 486 13.68 14.96 6.01
CA PRO A 486 14.58 14.88 7.15
C PRO A 486 14.87 16.24 7.81
N ARG A 487 15.16 17.29 7.02
CA ARG A 487 15.38 18.65 7.56
C ARG A 487 14.12 19.21 8.21
N VAL A 488 12.95 19.01 7.61
CA VAL A 488 11.67 19.44 8.20
C VAL A 488 11.40 18.74 9.54
N ILE A 489 11.60 17.41 9.62
CA ILE A 489 11.46 16.66 10.87
C ILE A 489 12.43 17.16 11.94
N ALA A 490 13.69 17.44 11.56
CA ALA A 490 14.67 18.00 12.48
C ALA A 490 14.27 19.40 12.98
N GLY A 491 13.70 20.24 12.10
CA GLY A 491 13.13 21.54 12.47
C GLY A 491 11.98 21.41 13.46
N ALA A 492 11.03 20.50 13.20
CA ALA A 492 9.93 20.19 14.12
C ALA A 492 10.45 19.75 15.50
N ALA A 493 11.46 18.89 15.54
CA ALA A 493 12.10 18.44 16.78
C ALA A 493 12.74 19.62 17.55
N ALA A 494 13.53 20.45 16.87
CA ALA A 494 14.21 21.59 17.47
C ALA A 494 13.22 22.60 18.06
N ARG A 495 12.12 22.86 17.36
CA ARG A 495 11.07 23.78 17.78
C ARG A 495 10.10 23.17 18.79
N ARG A 496 10.13 21.83 18.94
CA ARG A 496 9.19 21.01 19.72
C ARG A 496 7.75 21.09 19.21
N CYS A 497 7.60 21.27 17.90
CA CYS A 497 6.33 21.14 17.18
C CYS A 497 6.09 19.68 16.77
N PHE A 498 4.92 19.41 16.23
CA PHE A 498 4.51 18.09 15.75
C PHE A 498 4.35 18.08 14.23
N VAL A 499 4.30 16.89 13.65
CA VAL A 499 3.96 16.70 12.23
C VAL A 499 2.68 15.89 12.13
N GLU A 500 1.90 16.12 11.08
CA GLU A 500 0.65 15.43 10.86
C GLU A 500 0.81 14.18 9.98
N LEU A 501 0.02 13.17 10.32
CA LEU A 501 -0.45 12.13 9.42
C LEU A 501 -1.95 12.33 9.17
N ASP A 502 -2.28 12.90 8.02
CA ASP A 502 -3.62 13.11 7.54
C ASP A 502 -4.21 11.78 7.08
N GLY A 503 -5.32 11.40 7.70
CA GLY A 503 -6.06 10.17 7.49
C GLY A 503 -6.99 10.20 6.28
N ASP A 504 -7.13 11.32 5.55
CA ASP A 504 -7.84 11.32 4.27
C ASP A 504 -7.16 10.29 3.35
N PRO A 505 -7.89 9.26 2.89
CA PRO A 505 -7.30 8.18 2.11
C PRO A 505 -6.80 8.64 0.73
N ARG A 506 -7.16 9.85 0.27
CA ARG A 506 -6.59 10.47 -0.92
C ARG A 506 -5.24 11.12 -0.65
N ARG A 507 -4.85 11.31 0.62
CA ARG A 507 -3.58 11.94 1.03
C ARG A 507 -2.64 10.95 1.69
N LEU A 508 -3.06 10.39 2.82
CA LEU A 508 -2.23 9.60 3.74
C LEU A 508 -0.86 10.25 3.98
N ASP A 509 -0.87 11.55 4.21
CA ASP A 509 0.32 12.40 4.30
C ASP A 509 0.47 12.86 5.73
N LEU A 510 1.43 12.35 6.50
CA LEU A 510 2.74 11.87 6.10
C LEU A 510 2.85 10.38 5.66
N PRO A 511 3.64 10.04 4.63
CA PRO A 511 3.93 8.65 4.26
C PRO A 511 4.49 7.81 5.42
N ASP A 512 4.22 6.50 5.40
CA ASP A 512 4.62 5.54 6.45
C ASP A 512 6.11 5.62 6.84
N ILE A 513 7.00 5.74 5.85
CA ILE A 513 8.44 5.88 6.05
C ILE A 513 8.79 7.11 6.88
N TRP A 514 8.13 8.23 6.62
CA TRP A 514 8.43 9.51 7.26
C TRP A 514 7.76 9.62 8.63
N CYS A 515 6.63 8.94 8.84
CA CYS A 515 6.08 8.72 10.18
C CYS A 515 7.12 8.01 11.06
N ARG A 516 7.77 6.96 10.53
CA ARG A 516 8.81 6.22 11.26
C ARG A 516 10.01 7.09 11.61
N GLU A 517 10.48 7.91 10.67
CA GLU A 517 11.59 8.82 10.90
C GLU A 517 11.25 9.95 11.89
N ALA A 518 10.02 10.47 11.86
CA ALA A 518 9.54 11.44 12.85
C ALA A 518 9.57 10.84 14.27
N ALA A 519 9.06 9.62 14.45
CA ALA A 519 9.08 8.91 15.72
C ALA A 519 10.52 8.68 16.22
N LYS A 520 11.45 8.25 15.34
CA LYS A 520 12.87 8.10 15.69
C LYS A 520 13.53 9.40 16.12
N ALA A 521 13.12 10.53 15.53
CA ALA A 521 13.59 11.87 15.90
C ALA A 521 12.93 12.41 17.18
N GLY A 522 12.02 11.66 17.82
CA GLY A 522 11.27 12.09 19.00
C GLY A 522 10.16 13.10 18.69
N VAL A 523 9.78 13.26 17.42
CA VAL A 523 8.66 14.11 17.00
C VAL A 523 7.41 13.27 16.99
N ALA A 524 6.46 13.60 17.88
CA ALA A 524 5.18 12.91 17.88
C ALA A 524 4.37 13.25 16.62
N VAL A 525 3.72 12.24 16.05
CA VAL A 525 2.86 12.36 14.87
C VAL A 525 1.41 12.58 15.32
N ALA A 526 0.77 13.64 14.86
CA ALA A 526 -0.66 13.87 15.06
C ALA A 526 -1.45 13.17 13.95
N ILE A 527 -2.34 12.24 14.29
CA ILE A 527 -3.24 11.63 13.30
C ILE A 527 -4.49 12.50 13.22
N GLY A 528 -4.68 13.19 12.09
CA GLY A 528 -5.87 14.01 11.81
C GLY A 528 -6.77 13.34 10.78
N SER A 529 -8.08 13.57 10.82
CA SER A 529 -9.00 13.06 9.78
C SER A 529 -9.12 13.94 8.54
N ASP A 530 -8.72 15.23 8.62
CA ASP A 530 -9.11 16.29 7.68
C ASP A 530 -10.63 16.22 7.39
N ALA A 531 -11.42 15.95 8.46
CA ALA A 531 -12.85 15.73 8.32
C ALA A 531 -13.57 17.00 7.85
N ARG A 532 -14.43 16.84 6.83
CA ARG A 532 -15.30 17.92 6.32
C ARG A 532 -16.78 17.66 6.58
N CYS A 533 -17.10 16.53 7.20
CA CYS A 533 -18.41 16.18 7.72
C CYS A 533 -18.26 15.12 8.81
N ALA A 534 -19.33 14.83 9.53
CA ALA A 534 -19.37 13.88 10.65
C ALA A 534 -18.87 12.49 10.26
N ASP A 535 -19.22 12.00 9.06
CA ASP A 535 -18.79 10.68 8.56
C ASP A 535 -17.29 10.62 8.24
N ASP A 536 -16.68 11.76 7.94
CA ASP A 536 -15.25 11.81 7.61
C ASP A 536 -14.37 11.55 8.83
N LEU A 537 -14.90 11.64 10.05
CA LEU A 537 -14.18 11.29 11.28
C LEU A 537 -13.72 9.82 11.29
N ASP A 538 -14.38 8.95 10.52
CA ASP A 538 -13.98 7.54 10.39
C ASP A 538 -12.67 7.37 9.61
N ARG A 539 -12.19 8.42 8.93
CA ARG A 539 -10.88 8.43 8.25
C ARG A 539 -9.69 8.29 9.20
N LEU A 540 -9.88 8.55 10.50
CA LEU A 540 -8.89 8.20 11.53
C LEU A 540 -8.44 6.73 11.43
N ALA A 541 -9.31 5.81 10.99
CA ALA A 541 -8.95 4.42 10.80
C ALA A 541 -7.84 4.24 9.75
N TYR A 542 -7.86 5.00 8.65
CA TYR A 542 -6.82 4.96 7.63
C TYR A 542 -5.50 5.56 8.13
N GLY A 543 -5.58 6.70 8.84
CA GLY A 543 -4.42 7.29 9.52
C GLY A 543 -3.77 6.34 10.53
N ILE A 544 -4.56 5.63 11.34
CA ILE A 544 -4.05 4.59 12.25
C ILE A 544 -3.39 3.46 11.47
N GLY A 545 -3.99 3.00 10.36
CA GLY A 545 -3.40 1.98 9.49
C GLY A 545 -2.02 2.40 8.95
N GLN A 546 -1.90 3.64 8.47
CA GLN A 546 -0.66 4.20 7.97
C GLN A 546 0.38 4.39 9.10
N ALA A 547 -0.04 4.82 10.29
CA ALA A 547 0.84 4.91 11.46
C ALA A 547 1.42 3.54 11.86
N ARG A 548 0.59 2.49 11.82
CA ARG A 548 1.03 1.10 12.07
C ARG A 548 2.08 0.66 11.06
N ARG A 549 1.90 0.98 9.78
CA ARG A 549 2.92 0.74 8.73
C ARG A 549 4.21 1.53 8.96
N GLY A 550 4.11 2.71 9.58
CA GLY A 550 5.23 3.51 10.06
C GLY A 550 5.87 3.01 11.35
N TRP A 551 5.43 1.88 11.90
CA TRP A 551 5.91 1.29 13.15
C TRP A 551 5.58 2.10 14.40
N LEU A 552 4.63 3.04 14.31
CA LEU A 552 4.31 3.91 15.43
C LEU A 552 3.65 3.11 16.55
N THR A 553 4.16 3.32 17.76
CA THR A 553 3.54 2.87 18.99
C THR A 553 2.58 3.93 19.52
N ARG A 554 1.89 3.61 20.62
CA ARG A 554 1.10 4.61 21.35
C ARG A 554 1.90 5.87 21.67
N GLN A 555 3.17 5.76 22.08
CA GLN A 555 3.92 6.92 22.56
C GLN A 555 4.27 7.93 21.46
N ASP A 556 4.38 7.44 20.23
CA ASP A 556 4.77 8.20 19.04
C ASP A 556 3.61 9.02 18.45
N VAL A 557 2.37 8.73 18.84
CA VAL A 557 1.17 9.38 18.32
C VAL A 557 0.62 10.40 19.32
N LEU A 558 0.54 11.67 18.91
CA LEU A 558 0.17 12.80 19.76
C LEU A 558 -1.24 12.67 20.35
N ASN A 559 -2.21 12.28 19.54
CA ASN A 559 -3.61 12.16 19.94
C ASN A 559 -3.95 10.83 20.63
N THR A 560 -2.95 10.08 21.09
CA THR A 560 -3.14 9.02 22.09
C THR A 560 -3.02 9.51 23.53
N ARG A 561 -2.77 10.80 23.70
CA ARG A 561 -2.76 11.49 24.98
C ARG A 561 -4.19 11.78 25.38
N THR A 562 -4.52 11.55 26.64
CA THR A 562 -5.78 12.07 27.19
C THR A 562 -5.74 13.60 27.15
N LEU A 563 -6.88 14.27 27.25
CA LEU A 563 -6.92 15.74 27.22
C LEU A 563 -5.98 16.37 28.26
N ALA A 564 -5.93 15.81 29.48
CA ALA A 564 -5.04 16.27 30.55
C ALA A 564 -3.55 16.13 30.20
N GLN A 565 -3.19 15.10 29.43
CA GLN A 565 -1.83 14.89 28.94
C GLN A 565 -1.52 15.75 27.72
N LEU A 566 -2.51 15.99 26.84
CA LEU A 566 -2.35 16.75 25.60
C LEU A 566 -2.17 18.25 25.86
N ARG A 567 -2.97 18.85 26.76
CA ARG A 567 -2.96 20.30 27.00
C ARG A 567 -1.56 20.88 27.30
N PRO A 568 -0.72 20.29 28.17
CA PRO A 568 0.65 20.77 28.37
C PRO A 568 1.53 20.68 27.11
N LEU A 569 1.27 19.70 26.23
CA LEU A 569 2.00 19.51 24.99
C LEU A 569 1.64 20.56 23.93
N LEU A 570 0.41 21.06 23.94
CA LEU A 570 -0.02 22.17 23.09
C LEU A 570 0.39 23.52 23.69
N ALA A 571 0.26 23.71 25.00
CA ALA A 571 0.62 24.98 25.65
C ALA A 571 2.09 25.37 25.41
N ARG A 572 3.01 24.40 25.37
CA ARG A 572 4.44 24.66 25.08
C ARG A 572 4.71 25.14 23.64
N THR A 573 3.83 24.85 22.69
CA THR A 573 3.99 25.26 21.29
C THR A 573 3.37 26.63 21.04
N MET A 574 2.44 27.04 21.91
CA MET A 574 1.65 28.27 21.79
C MET A 574 2.29 29.52 22.44
N GLY A 575 3.55 29.46 22.88
CA GLY A 575 4.26 30.58 23.51
C GLY A 575 3.72 30.93 24.90
N ASP A 576 4.60 31.22 25.86
CA ASP A 576 4.17 31.64 27.20
C ASP A 576 3.58 33.06 27.15
N SER A 577 2.25 33.17 27.08
CA SER A 577 1.52 34.43 27.31
C SER A 577 1.77 35.00 28.73
N SER A 578 2.48 34.27 29.59
CA SER A 578 2.80 34.62 30.96
C SER A 578 4.17 35.34 31.15
N ALA A 579 5.06 35.33 30.15
CA ALA A 579 6.45 35.79 30.33
C ALA A 579 6.70 37.27 29.94
N THR A 580 5.75 37.95 29.29
CA THR A 580 5.93 39.35 28.82
C THR A 580 5.36 40.43 29.75
N GLY A 581 4.79 40.04 30.90
CA GLY A 581 4.16 40.97 31.86
C GLY A 581 5.07 41.54 32.96
N ALA A 582 6.29 41.02 33.16
CA ALA A 582 7.12 41.33 34.33
C ALA A 582 8.53 41.85 33.99
N SER A 583 8.66 42.85 33.11
CA SER A 583 9.90 43.64 33.02
C SER A 583 9.70 44.99 32.32
N ARG A 584 8.76 45.82 32.81
CA ARG A 584 8.72 47.25 32.46
C ARG A 584 8.32 48.12 33.65
N HIS A 585 8.97 47.97 34.80
CA HIS A 585 8.95 48.99 35.86
C HIS A 585 10.32 49.05 36.56
N SER A 586 11.22 49.86 36.03
CA SER A 586 12.09 50.79 36.78
C SER A 586 13.28 51.22 35.93
N ARG A 587 13.30 52.50 35.54
CA ARG A 587 14.47 53.40 35.46
C ARG A 587 14.17 54.57 34.53
N SER A 588 13.72 55.68 35.11
CA SER A 588 14.18 57.04 34.75
C SER A 588 13.63 58.07 35.73
N LYS A 589 14.42 58.37 36.77
CA LYS A 589 14.47 59.72 37.36
C LYS A 589 15.94 60.05 37.54
N GLY A 590 16.39 61.05 36.79
CA GLY A 590 17.76 61.51 36.76
C GLY A 590 17.91 62.65 35.77
N THR A 591 17.34 63.80 36.13
CA THR A 591 17.91 65.16 36.06
C THR A 591 17.00 66.06 36.88
#